data_AF-A0A7L9BQA6-F1
#
_entry.id   AF-A0A7L9BQA6-F1
#
_cell.length_a   1.000
_cell.length_b   1.000
_cell.length_c   1.000
_cell.angle_alpha   90.00
_cell.angle_beta   90.00
_cell.angle_gamma   90.00
#
_symmetry.space_group_name_H-M   'P 1'
#
loop_
_entity.id
_entity.type
_entity.pdbx_description
1 polymer ?
#
loop_
_entity_poly.entity_id
_entity_poly.type
_entity_poly.pdbx_seq_one_letter_code
_entity_poly.pdbx_strand_id
1 'polypeptide(L)'
;MKLRARSILAGSATFSTLLAASALFALGLSKARDLAGFAETIAAHGLIPAPWSLLISRAVVAAELTAGLSALILVGLSPAGRWRAPALLALVLAAVTVYAGILTRHPPPAPAPCGCGFSRGDLIDDWSGVLARNAALTAGAITLAGLLRLDARAGVARSISKPTSPEPAPCSHPSA
;
A
#
# COMPACT_ATOMS: atom_id res chain seq x y z
N MET A 1 -2.41 25.65 17.52
CA MET A 1 -3.35 24.74 16.80
C MET A 1 -2.69 23.90 15.69
N LYS A 2 -1.89 24.47 14.76
CA LYS A 2 -1.29 23.76 13.61
C LYS A 2 -0.44 22.52 13.94
N LEU A 3 0.24 22.47 15.10
CA LEU A 3 1.08 21.33 15.50
C LEU A 3 0.28 20.07 15.89
N ARG A 4 -0.84 20.24 16.61
CA ARG A 4 -1.71 19.12 17.04
C ARG A 4 -2.41 18.43 15.85
N ALA A 5 -2.83 19.21 14.85
CA ALA A 5 -3.47 18.66 13.66
C ALA A 5 -2.51 17.73 12.86
N ARG A 6 -1.23 18.11 12.76
CA ARG A 6 -0.21 17.31 12.08
C ARG A 6 0.13 16.01 12.81
N SER A 7 0.21 16.04 14.14
CA SER A 7 0.48 14.81 14.91
C SER A 7 -0.66 13.81 14.79
N ILE A 8 -1.92 14.27 14.78
CA ILE A 8 -3.10 13.41 14.59
C ILE A 8 -3.09 12.79 13.19
N LEU A 9 -2.89 13.61 12.14
CA LEU A 9 -2.84 13.13 10.75
C LEU A 9 -1.71 12.12 10.53
N ALA A 10 -0.51 12.37 11.09
CA ALA A 10 0.61 11.45 10.98
C ALA A 10 0.34 10.13 11.71
N GLY A 11 -0.30 10.17 12.89
CA GLY A 11 -0.71 9.00 13.65
C GLY A 11 -1.74 8.15 12.89
N SER A 12 -2.81 8.77 12.38
CA SER A 12 -3.85 8.06 11.63
C SER A 12 -3.30 7.48 10.32
N ALA A 13 -2.49 8.25 9.58
CA ALA A 13 -1.84 7.79 8.35
C ALA A 13 -0.94 6.56 8.58
N THR A 14 -0.15 6.59 9.65
CA THR A 14 0.72 5.47 10.04
C THR A 14 -0.11 4.24 10.37
N PHE A 15 -1.13 4.41 11.21
CA PHE A 15 -2.03 3.32 11.59
C PHE A 15 -2.74 2.69 10.38
N SER A 16 -3.34 3.50 9.51
CA SER A 16 -4.01 3.01 8.29
C SER A 16 -3.04 2.29 7.36
N THR A 17 -1.80 2.78 7.22
CA THR A 17 -0.77 2.13 6.41
C THR A 17 -0.35 0.79 6.99
N LEU A 18 -0.15 0.70 8.32
CA LEU A 18 0.17 -0.55 9.01
C LEU A 18 -0.94 -1.58 8.87
N LEU A 19 -2.19 -1.14 9.00
CA LEU A 19 -3.36 -2.01 8.83
C LEU A 19 -3.43 -2.55 7.41
N ALA A 20 -3.29 -1.68 6.40
CA ALA A 20 -3.32 -2.08 4.99
C ALA A 20 -2.14 -3.00 4.62
N ALA A 21 -0.93 -2.72 5.11
CA ALA A 21 0.24 -3.55 4.87
C ALA A 21 0.12 -4.93 5.54
N SER A 22 -0.37 -4.97 6.79
CA SER A 22 -0.66 -6.23 7.50
C SER A 22 -1.74 -7.04 6.77
N ALA A 23 -2.80 -6.39 6.30
CA ALA A 23 -3.85 -7.04 5.52
C ALA A 23 -3.30 -7.62 4.22
N LEU A 24 -2.50 -6.86 3.46
CA LEU A 24 -1.87 -7.34 2.23
C LEU A 24 -0.96 -8.55 2.47
N PHE A 25 -0.14 -8.51 3.51
CA PHE A 25 0.72 -9.63 3.89
C PHE A 25 -0.09 -10.87 4.29
N ALA A 26 -1.15 -10.68 5.09
CA ALA A 26 -2.04 -11.78 5.51
C ALA A 26 -2.78 -12.41 4.31
N LEU A 27 -3.19 -11.61 3.33
CA LEU A 27 -3.80 -12.10 2.09
C LEU A 27 -2.82 -12.92 1.27
N GLY A 28 -1.58 -12.45 1.11
CA GLY A 28 -0.52 -13.21 0.44
C GLY A 28 -0.26 -14.55 1.13
N LEU A 29 -0.23 -14.56 2.47
CA LEU A 29 -0.04 -15.79 3.26
C LEU A 29 -1.22 -16.75 3.12
N SER A 30 -2.46 -16.23 3.11
CA SER A 30 -3.67 -17.03 2.89
C SER A 30 -3.63 -17.72 1.54
N LYS A 31 -3.27 -16.99 0.47
CA LYS A 31 -3.11 -17.55 -0.88
C LYS A 31 -1.95 -18.52 -0.99
N ALA A 32 -0.86 -18.30 -0.25
CA ALA A 32 0.27 -19.23 -0.21
C ALA A 32 -0.12 -20.58 0.39
N ARG A 33 -0.99 -20.60 1.41
CA ARG A 33 -1.48 -21.81 2.07
C ARG A 33 -2.38 -22.65 1.17
N ASP A 34 -3.17 -22.00 0.32
CA ASP A 34 -4.02 -22.65 -0.69
C ASP A 34 -3.70 -22.13 -2.09
N LEU A 35 -2.47 -22.38 -2.52
CA LEU A 35 -1.99 -21.89 -3.82
C LEU A 35 -2.72 -22.56 -4.99
N ALA A 36 -3.12 -23.83 -4.82
CA ALA A 36 -3.85 -24.59 -5.82
C ALA A 36 -5.26 -24.00 -6.03
N GLY A 37 -6.03 -23.80 -4.96
CA GLY A 37 -7.36 -23.18 -5.04
C GLY A 37 -7.30 -21.74 -5.58
N PHE A 38 -6.24 -20.99 -5.26
CA PHE A 38 -6.01 -19.68 -5.85
C PHE A 38 -5.69 -19.74 -7.36
N ALA A 39 -4.91 -20.72 -7.81
CA ALA A 39 -4.65 -20.93 -9.24
C ALA A 39 -5.90 -21.36 -10.01
N GLU A 40 -6.75 -22.18 -9.43
CA GLU A 40 -8.07 -22.53 -9.98
C GLU A 40 -8.95 -21.28 -10.11
N THR A 41 -8.94 -20.40 -9.09
CA THR A 41 -9.64 -19.11 -9.12
C THR A 41 -9.15 -18.23 -10.28
N ILE A 42 -7.83 -18.08 -10.45
CA ILE A 42 -7.27 -17.30 -11.58
C ILE A 42 -7.65 -17.91 -12.93
N ALA A 43 -7.62 -19.24 -13.05
CA ALA A 43 -8.02 -19.92 -14.28
C ALA A 43 -9.51 -19.72 -14.59
N ALA A 44 -10.37 -19.76 -13.57
CA ALA A 44 -11.82 -19.55 -13.70
C ALA A 44 -12.17 -18.16 -14.26
N HIS A 45 -11.32 -17.16 -14.04
CA HIS A 45 -11.52 -15.82 -14.61
C HIS A 45 -11.38 -15.79 -16.14
N GLY A 46 -10.76 -16.79 -16.77
CA GLY A 46 -10.68 -16.91 -18.23
C GLY A 46 -9.76 -15.90 -18.93
N LEU A 47 -9.07 -15.02 -18.19
CA LEU A 47 -8.17 -14.00 -18.76
C LEU A 47 -6.77 -14.53 -19.09
N ILE A 48 -6.37 -15.64 -18.48
CA ILE A 48 -5.03 -16.22 -18.59
C ILE A 48 -5.19 -17.68 -19.00
N PRO A 49 -4.40 -18.21 -19.95
CA PRO A 49 -4.50 -19.62 -20.31
C PRO A 49 -4.16 -20.51 -19.11
N ALA A 50 -4.94 -21.58 -18.91
CA ALA A 50 -4.84 -22.47 -17.75
C ALA A 50 -3.41 -22.96 -17.42
N PRO A 51 -2.52 -23.28 -18.39
CA PRO A 51 -1.14 -23.71 -18.07
C PRO A 51 -0.31 -22.66 -17.30
N TRP A 52 -0.68 -21.37 -17.41
CA TRP A 52 0.03 -20.27 -16.77
C TRP A 52 -0.55 -19.88 -15.40
N SER A 53 -1.73 -20.40 -15.02
CA SER A 53 -2.43 -19.96 -13.80
C SER A 53 -1.58 -20.17 -12.56
N LEU A 54 -0.92 -21.32 -12.42
CA LEU A 54 -0.05 -21.62 -11.27
C LEU A 54 1.16 -20.69 -11.19
N LEU A 55 1.80 -20.38 -12.33
CA LEU A 55 2.94 -19.47 -12.36
C LEU A 55 2.52 -18.05 -11.95
N ILE A 56 1.40 -17.57 -12.48
CA ILE A 56 0.87 -16.25 -12.16
C ILE A 56 0.44 -16.18 -10.69
N SER A 57 -0.23 -17.21 -10.17
CA SER A 57 -0.58 -17.29 -8.74
C SER A 57 0.64 -17.16 -7.85
N ARG A 58 1.76 -17.85 -8.17
CA ARG A 58 3.02 -17.72 -7.44
C ARG A 58 3.57 -16.30 -7.49
N ALA A 59 3.54 -15.67 -8.66
CA ALA A 59 4.01 -14.29 -8.83
C ALA A 59 3.17 -13.30 -8.02
N VAL A 60 1.84 -13.44 -8.03
CA VAL A 60 0.93 -12.61 -7.23
C VAL A 60 1.18 -12.80 -5.74
N VAL A 61 1.28 -14.05 -5.25
CA VAL A 61 1.58 -14.35 -3.85
C VAL A 61 2.91 -13.75 -3.42
N ALA A 62 3.95 -13.91 -4.23
CA ALA A 62 5.26 -13.33 -3.96
C ALA A 62 5.20 -11.79 -3.92
N ALA A 63 4.49 -11.17 -4.86
CA ALA A 63 4.30 -9.72 -4.90
C ALA A 63 3.55 -9.19 -3.67
N GLU A 64 2.48 -9.85 -3.24
CA GLU A 64 1.71 -9.44 -2.05
C GLU A 64 2.52 -9.59 -0.76
N LEU A 65 3.21 -10.72 -0.57
CA LEU A 65 4.04 -10.96 0.60
C LEU A 65 5.21 -9.97 0.67
N THR A 66 5.92 -9.79 -0.44
CA THR A 66 7.08 -8.88 -0.49
C THR A 66 6.65 -7.41 -0.34
N ALA A 67 5.56 -6.98 -0.98
CA ALA A 67 5.06 -5.62 -0.85
C ALA A 67 4.50 -5.34 0.54
N GLY A 68 3.74 -6.27 1.11
CA GLY A 68 3.21 -6.16 2.48
C GLY A 68 4.33 -6.05 3.51
N LEU A 69 5.31 -6.97 3.46
CA LEU A 69 6.46 -6.93 4.36
C LEU A 69 7.31 -5.66 4.17
N SER A 70 7.57 -5.27 2.92
CA SER A 70 8.34 -4.05 2.64
C SER A 70 7.64 -2.81 3.16
N ALA A 71 6.30 -2.72 3.02
CA ALA A 71 5.53 -1.61 3.55
C ALA A 71 5.59 -1.55 5.09
N LEU A 72 5.50 -2.68 5.79
CA LEU A 72 5.66 -2.74 7.25
C LEU A 72 7.05 -2.26 7.70
N ILE A 73 8.10 -2.74 7.01
CA ILE A 73 9.49 -2.34 7.28
C ILE A 73 9.67 -0.83 7.03
N LEU A 74 9.16 -0.32 5.91
CA LEU A 74 9.27 1.10 5.55
C LEU A 74 8.60 2.02 6.56
N VAL A 75 7.45 1.63 7.10
CA VAL A 75 6.78 2.42 8.15
C VAL A 75 7.59 2.44 9.44
N GLY A 76 8.20 1.31 9.83
CA GLY A 76 8.93 1.16 11.09
C GLY A 76 10.34 1.75 11.11
N LEU A 77 11.08 1.67 10.00
CA LEU A 77 12.53 1.95 10.02
C LEU A 77 12.94 3.40 9.73
N SER A 78 12.12 4.20 9.03
CA SER A 78 12.56 5.56 8.69
C SER A 78 11.44 6.58 8.53
N PRO A 79 11.67 7.86 8.90
CA PRO A 79 10.75 8.95 8.60
C PRO A 79 10.47 9.09 7.10
N ALA A 80 11.48 8.81 6.25
CA ALA A 80 11.36 8.83 4.80
C ALA A 80 10.51 7.66 4.25
N GLY A 81 10.41 6.55 4.97
CA GLY A 81 9.61 5.39 4.59
C GLY A 81 8.10 5.59 4.75
N ARG A 82 7.68 6.59 5.55
CA ARG A 82 6.26 6.88 5.83
C ARG A 82 5.42 7.20 4.60
N TRP A 83 5.98 7.89 3.59
CA TRP A 83 5.25 8.14 2.34
C TRP A 83 5.49 7.05 1.29
N ARG A 84 6.60 6.31 1.38
CA ARG A 84 6.94 5.22 0.44
C ARG A 84 6.06 3.99 0.65
N ALA A 85 5.75 3.66 1.91
CA ALA A 85 4.87 2.53 2.24
C ALA A 85 3.48 2.65 1.60
N PRO A 86 2.70 3.75 1.78
CA PRO A 86 1.41 3.89 1.10
C PRO A 86 1.54 4.01 -0.42
N ALA A 87 2.66 4.52 -0.95
CA ALA A 87 2.91 4.53 -2.39
C ALA A 87 3.09 3.11 -2.95
N LEU A 88 3.80 2.24 -2.23
CA LEU A 88 3.96 0.83 -2.59
C LEU A 88 2.62 0.09 -2.52
N LEU A 89 1.83 0.32 -1.47
CA LEU A 89 0.47 -0.24 -1.37
C LEU A 89 -0.42 0.25 -2.51
N ALA A 90 -0.35 1.53 -2.85
CA ALA A 90 -1.08 2.10 -3.99
C ALA A 90 -0.73 1.42 -5.31
N LEU A 91 0.54 1.04 -5.53
CA LEU A 91 0.95 0.33 -6.74
C LEU A 91 0.30 -1.06 -6.83
N VAL A 92 0.30 -1.81 -5.74
CA VAL A 92 -0.35 -3.14 -5.69
C VAL A 92 -1.86 -3.02 -5.87
N LEU A 93 -2.50 -2.08 -5.17
CA LEU A 93 -3.93 -1.81 -5.31
C LEU A 93 -4.30 -1.33 -6.72
N ALA A 94 -3.44 -0.55 -7.36
CA ALA A 94 -3.64 -0.11 -8.74
C ALA A 94 -3.60 -1.30 -9.70
N ALA A 95 -2.69 -2.26 -9.51
CA ALA A 95 -2.65 -3.48 -10.31
C ALA A 95 -3.95 -4.30 -10.17
N VAL A 96 -4.46 -4.45 -8.93
CA VAL A 96 -5.75 -5.12 -8.66
C VAL A 96 -6.91 -4.33 -9.27
N THR A 97 -6.89 -3.00 -9.21
CA THR A 97 -7.91 -2.12 -9.80
C THR A 97 -7.96 -2.28 -11.31
N VAL A 98 -6.78 -2.29 -11.97
CA VAL A 98 -6.68 -2.52 -13.42
C VAL A 98 -7.22 -3.91 -13.76
N TYR A 99 -6.84 -4.94 -12.99
CA TYR A 99 -7.32 -6.30 -13.21
C TYR A 99 -8.85 -6.41 -13.07
N ALA A 100 -9.43 -5.80 -12.03
CA ALA A 100 -10.88 -5.73 -11.87
C ALA A 100 -11.54 -4.97 -13.03
N GLY A 101 -10.92 -3.90 -13.53
CA GLY A 101 -11.40 -3.15 -14.69
C GLY A 101 -11.32 -3.92 -16.02
N ILE A 102 -10.41 -4.90 -16.14
CA ILE A 102 -10.42 -5.85 -17.26
C ILE A 102 -11.60 -6.80 -17.09
N LEU A 103 -11.83 -7.33 -15.88
CA LEU A 103 -12.94 -8.25 -15.59
C LEU A 103 -14.33 -7.61 -15.70
N THR A 104 -14.47 -6.29 -15.54
CA THR A 104 -15.76 -5.63 -15.85
C THR A 104 -16.07 -5.60 -17.35
N ARG A 105 -15.04 -5.56 -18.20
CA ARG A 105 -15.20 -5.57 -19.68
C ARG A 105 -15.23 -6.97 -20.26
N HIS A 106 -14.53 -7.89 -19.62
CA HIS A 106 -14.39 -9.29 -20.01
C HIS A 106 -14.68 -10.16 -18.80
N PRO A 107 -15.95 -10.26 -18.38
CA PRO A 107 -16.31 -11.03 -17.20
C PRO A 107 -16.02 -12.53 -17.41
N PRO A 108 -15.79 -13.28 -16.32
CA PRO A 108 -15.65 -14.73 -16.38
C PRO A 108 -16.89 -15.39 -17.02
N PRO A 109 -16.75 -16.57 -17.65
CA PRO A 109 -17.87 -17.28 -18.30
C PRO A 109 -18.95 -17.75 -17.32
N ALA A 110 -18.62 -17.85 -16.03
CA ALA A 110 -19.54 -18.15 -14.94
C ALA A 110 -19.13 -17.33 -13.69
N PRO A 111 -20.05 -17.06 -12.74
CA PRO A 111 -19.71 -16.36 -11.50
C PRO A 111 -18.52 -17.00 -10.80
N ALA A 112 -17.52 -16.18 -10.43
CA ALA A 112 -16.23 -16.65 -9.91
C ALA A 112 -15.81 -15.84 -8.67
N PRO A 113 -15.07 -16.42 -7.73
CA PRO A 113 -14.63 -15.71 -6.53
C PRO A 113 -13.52 -14.69 -6.85
N CYS A 114 -13.45 -13.54 -6.16
CA CYS A 114 -12.42 -12.52 -6.48
C CYS A 114 -10.97 -12.97 -6.23
N GLY A 115 -10.75 -13.99 -5.39
CA GLY A 115 -9.43 -14.38 -4.89
C GLY A 115 -8.75 -13.35 -3.97
N CYS A 116 -9.29 -12.14 -3.86
CA CYS A 116 -8.80 -11.01 -3.07
C CYS A 116 -9.02 -11.15 -1.55
N GLY A 117 -9.72 -12.19 -1.09
CA GLY A 117 -9.94 -12.52 0.33
C GLY A 117 -10.99 -11.66 1.06
N PHE A 118 -11.46 -10.57 0.46
CA PHE A 118 -12.55 -9.74 1.01
C PHE A 118 -13.96 -10.27 0.69
N SER A 119 -14.09 -11.07 -0.36
CA SER A 119 -15.34 -11.75 -0.74
C SER A 119 -15.15 -13.23 -0.38
N ARG A 120 -15.56 -13.60 0.84
CA ARG A 120 -15.26 -14.90 1.47
C ARG A 120 -16.08 -16.02 0.82
N GLY A 121 -15.72 -16.42 -0.39
CA GLY A 121 -16.41 -17.47 -1.13
C GLY A 121 -17.63 -16.99 -1.91
N ASP A 122 -17.96 -15.70 -1.84
CA ASP A 122 -19.01 -15.12 -2.68
C ASP A 122 -18.57 -15.18 -4.14
N LEU A 123 -19.41 -15.80 -4.97
CA LEU A 123 -19.24 -15.77 -6.42
C LEU A 123 -19.66 -14.39 -6.92
N ILE A 124 -18.82 -13.79 -7.75
CA ILE A 124 -19.03 -12.44 -8.27
C ILE A 124 -19.51 -12.55 -9.70
N ASP A 125 -20.74 -12.08 -9.92
CA ASP A 125 -21.36 -11.88 -11.22
C ASP A 125 -21.12 -10.45 -11.74
N ASP A 126 -21.18 -9.44 -10.86
CA ASP A 126 -20.87 -8.04 -11.18
C ASP A 126 -19.52 -7.58 -10.59
N TRP A 127 -18.54 -7.42 -11.48
CA TRP A 127 -17.20 -6.94 -11.13
C TRP A 127 -17.12 -5.42 -10.91
N SER A 128 -18.16 -4.65 -11.23
CA SER A 128 -18.17 -3.19 -11.10
C SER A 128 -17.99 -2.76 -9.64
N GLY A 129 -18.62 -3.47 -8.70
CA GLY A 129 -18.47 -3.24 -7.27
C GLY A 129 -17.07 -3.58 -6.75
N VAL A 130 -16.40 -4.58 -7.32
CA VAL A 130 -14.99 -4.89 -7.01
C VAL A 130 -14.07 -3.80 -7.53
N LEU A 131 -14.29 -3.34 -8.76
CA LEU A 131 -13.55 -2.23 -9.36
C LEU A 131 -13.70 -0.96 -8.53
N ALA A 132 -14.93 -0.55 -8.19
CA ALA A 132 -15.19 0.67 -7.43
C ALA A 132 -14.48 0.67 -6.06
N ARG A 133 -14.55 -0.45 -5.33
CA ARG A 133 -13.88 -0.60 -4.03
C ARG A 133 -12.36 -0.51 -4.16
N ASN A 134 -11.76 -1.22 -5.12
CA ASN A 134 -10.31 -1.18 -5.32
C ASN A 134 -9.82 0.18 -5.86
N ALA A 135 -10.61 0.85 -6.71
CA ALA A 135 -10.32 2.20 -7.17
C ALA A 135 -10.32 3.21 -6.02
N ALA A 136 -11.30 3.13 -5.10
CA ALA A 136 -11.35 3.97 -3.91
C ALA A 136 -10.14 3.74 -2.98
N LEU A 137 -9.78 2.47 -2.74
CA LEU A 137 -8.60 2.12 -1.94
C LEU A 137 -7.30 2.62 -2.59
N THR A 138 -7.17 2.48 -3.91
CA THR A 138 -6.03 2.99 -4.68
C THR A 138 -5.92 4.51 -4.58
N ALA A 139 -7.02 5.23 -4.83
CA ALA A 139 -7.06 6.69 -4.74
C ALA A 139 -6.73 7.18 -3.32
N GLY A 140 -7.26 6.51 -2.30
CA GLY A 140 -6.94 6.78 -0.89
C GLY A 140 -5.45 6.61 -0.59
N ALA A 141 -4.84 5.51 -1.04
CA ALA A 141 -3.42 5.24 -0.85
C ALA A 141 -2.53 6.26 -1.59
N ILE A 142 -2.86 6.62 -2.83
CA ILE A 142 -2.17 7.67 -3.60
C ILE A 142 -2.27 9.01 -2.88
N THR A 143 -3.46 9.38 -2.44
CA THR A 143 -3.71 10.65 -1.74
C THR A 143 -2.89 10.71 -0.45
N LEU A 144 -2.91 9.63 0.34
CA LEU A 144 -2.15 9.53 1.57
C LEU A 144 -0.64 9.65 1.33
N ALA A 145 -0.11 8.94 0.33
CA ALA A 145 1.29 9.03 -0.06
C ALA A 145 1.67 10.46 -0.49
N GLY A 146 0.82 11.12 -1.27
CA GLY A 146 0.99 12.51 -1.69
C GLY A 146 1.06 13.47 -0.51
N LEU A 147 0.11 13.39 0.41
CA LEU A 147 0.06 14.23 1.62
C LEU A 147 1.30 14.06 2.50
N LEU A 148 1.70 12.81 2.76
CA LEU A 148 2.89 12.53 3.58
C LEU A 148 4.19 12.98 2.89
N ARG A 149 4.27 12.88 1.56
CA ARG A 149 5.42 13.39 0.79
C ARG A 149 5.53 14.90 0.88
N LEU A 150 4.40 15.62 0.83
CA LEU A 150 4.37 17.07 0.99
C LEU A 150 4.78 17.50 2.40
N ASP A 151 4.29 16.81 3.44
CA ASP A 151 4.67 17.11 4.83
C ASP A 151 6.17 16.86 5.08
N ALA A 152 6.71 15.77 4.54
CA ALA A 152 8.16 15.47 4.60
C ALA A 152 9.00 16.58 3.95
N ARG A 153 8.61 17.06 2.76
CA ARG A 153 9.29 18.19 2.07
C ARG A 153 9.22 19.48 2.89
N ALA A 154 8.07 19.79 3.47
CA ALA A 154 7.89 20.97 4.30
C ALA A 154 8.67 20.89 5.64
N GLY A 155 8.95 19.68 6.13
CA GLY A 155 9.86 19.45 7.25
C GLY A 155 11.30 19.83 6.92
N VAL A 156 11.80 19.32 5.78
CA VAL A 156 13.17 19.59 5.30
C VAL A 156 13.41 21.08 5.02
N ALA A 157 12.45 21.76 4.37
CA ALA A 157 12.59 23.19 4.10
C ALA A 157 12.74 24.02 5.38
N ARG A 158 12.02 23.65 6.45
CA ARG A 158 12.07 24.35 7.75
C ARG A 158 13.34 24.09 8.54
N SER A 159 13.96 22.91 8.40
CA SER A 159 15.25 22.65 9.05
C SER A 159 16.37 23.46 8.42
N ILE A 160 16.31 23.70 7.10
CA ILE A 160 17.29 24.52 6.37
C ILE A 160 17.13 26.01 6.70
N SER A 161 15.90 26.50 6.85
CA SER A 161 15.65 27.92 7.08
C SER A 161 15.89 28.38 8.53
N LYS A 162 16.22 27.49 9.46
CA LYS A 162 16.51 27.89 10.84
C LYS A 162 17.96 28.40 10.86
N PRO A 163 18.20 29.72 11.01
CA PRO A 163 19.56 30.23 11.05
C PRO A 163 20.30 29.50 12.16
N THR A 164 21.47 28.96 11.84
CA THR A 164 22.43 28.52 12.85
C THR A 164 22.62 29.72 13.77
N SER A 165 22.18 29.62 15.02
CA SER A 165 22.50 30.63 16.01
C SER A 165 24.01 30.87 15.92
N PRO A 166 24.46 32.14 15.84
CA PRO A 166 25.88 32.42 15.84
C PRO A 166 26.50 31.69 17.02
N GLU A 167 27.58 30.98 16.76
CA GLU A 167 28.35 30.26 17.77
C GLU A 167 28.61 31.24 18.92
N PRO A 168 28.28 30.88 20.18
CA PRO A 168 28.48 31.79 21.29
C PRO A 168 29.94 32.22 21.31
N ALA A 169 30.18 33.53 21.29
CA ALA A 169 31.52 34.08 21.26
C ALA A 169 32.37 33.45 22.40
N PRO A 170 33.62 33.04 22.12
CA PRO A 170 34.46 32.42 23.14
C PRO A 170 34.60 33.38 24.32
N CYS A 171 34.25 32.90 25.52
CA CYS A 171 34.42 33.66 26.76
C CYS A 171 35.91 34.00 26.91
N SER A 172 36.26 35.28 26.79
CA SER A 172 37.60 35.78 27.10
C SER A 172 37.85 35.60 28.59
N HIS A 173 38.68 34.63 28.97
CA HIS A 173 39.17 34.51 30.33
C HIS A 173 40.15 35.67 30.61
N PRO A 174 39.97 36.43 31.71
CA PRO A 174 40.94 37.44 32.12
C PRO A 174 42.24 36.73 32.52
N SER A 175 43.34 37.06 31.85
CA SER A 175 44.69 36.68 32.30
C SER A 175 45.02 37.50 33.56
N ALA A 176 45.39 36.79 34.63
CA ALA A 176 45.87 37.36 35.89
C ALA A 176 47.33 37.76 35.82
#